data_AF-A0A370GSU2-F1
#
_entry.id   AF-A0A370GSU2-F1
#
_cell.length_a   1.000
_cell.length_b   1.000
_cell.length_c   1.000
_cell.angle_alpha   90.00
_cell.angle_beta   90.00
_cell.angle_gamma   90.00
#
_symmetry.space_group_name_H-M   'P 1'
#
loop_
_entity.id
_entity.type
_entity.pdbx_description
1 polymer ?
#
loop_
_entity_poly.entity_id
_entity_poly.type
_entity_poly.pdbx_seq_one_letter_code
_entity_poly.pdbx_strand_id
1 'polypeptide(L)'
;MNLRPISACLAATAIVLGAGVALGAGSSSARPFGLAGCGAQPEDSRMVTTCGNDDDAPASGYMQALCTNLRIFWSTYTLEPNSTQQFVEDCGPGAHPILWNAQAQTLWQRQQQDEWNREQDDYWQRQQWQRDQDRQNRQLACPPGTTPGTMNGGTLC
;
A
#
# COMPACT_ATOMS: atom_id res chain seq x y z
N MET A 1 61.40 -66.01 -17.03
CA MET A 1 62.02 -66.11 -15.70
C MET A 1 62.36 -64.71 -15.23
N ASN A 2 61.76 -64.25 -14.13
CA ASN A 2 62.37 -63.45 -13.06
C ASN A 2 61.27 -62.80 -12.21
N LEU A 3 60.99 -63.46 -11.08
CA LEU A 3 60.44 -62.84 -9.89
C LEU A 3 61.58 -62.04 -9.22
N ARG A 4 61.27 -60.87 -8.65
CA ARG A 4 61.35 -60.61 -7.20
C ARG A 4 60.98 -59.15 -6.82
N PRO A 5 60.58 -58.93 -5.55
CA PRO A 5 59.67 -57.87 -5.10
C PRO A 5 60.37 -56.78 -4.27
N ILE A 6 59.62 -55.80 -3.75
CA ILE A 6 59.51 -55.45 -2.32
C ILE A 6 58.61 -54.21 -2.15
N SER A 7 57.69 -54.35 -1.21
CA SER A 7 56.85 -53.37 -0.50
C SER A 7 57.43 -51.97 -0.28
N ALA A 8 56.53 -50.97 -0.29
CA ALA A 8 56.31 -50.10 0.87
C ALA A 8 54.96 -49.37 0.75
N CYS A 9 54.11 -49.58 1.75
CA CYS A 9 52.95 -48.75 2.08
C CYS A 9 53.34 -47.26 2.20
N LEU A 10 52.43 -46.35 1.83
CA LEU A 10 51.81 -45.40 2.77
C LEU A 10 50.84 -44.45 2.04
N ALA A 11 49.58 -44.56 2.46
CA ALA A 11 48.57 -43.52 2.66
C ALA A 11 48.67 -42.22 1.83
N ALA A 12 47.63 -41.94 1.05
CA ALA A 12 46.62 -40.94 1.41
C ALA A 12 45.57 -40.84 0.31
N THR A 13 44.41 -41.45 0.54
CA THR A 13 43.17 -41.16 -0.17
C THR A 13 42.78 -39.71 0.05
N ALA A 14 42.91 -38.88 -0.98
CA ALA A 14 42.13 -37.65 -1.11
C ALA A 14 41.14 -37.86 -2.27
N ILE A 15 39.99 -38.45 -1.96
CA ILE A 15 38.83 -38.40 -2.86
C ILE A 15 38.30 -36.97 -2.75
N VAL A 16 38.71 -36.11 -3.67
CA VAL A 16 38.04 -34.83 -3.89
C VAL A 16 36.73 -35.17 -4.58
N LEU A 17 35.68 -35.40 -3.80
CA LEU A 17 34.31 -35.34 -4.31
C LEU A 17 34.09 -33.91 -4.77
N GLY A 18 34.21 -33.71 -6.08
CA GLY A 18 33.73 -32.50 -6.76
C GLY A 18 32.22 -32.42 -6.56
N ALA A 19 31.80 -31.91 -5.41
CA ALA A 19 30.44 -31.43 -5.21
C ALA A 19 30.34 -30.15 -6.05
N GLY A 20 29.94 -30.33 -7.31
CA GLY A 20 29.48 -29.22 -8.14
C GLY A 20 28.33 -28.56 -7.40
N VAL A 21 28.58 -27.38 -6.85
CA VAL A 21 27.55 -26.47 -6.36
C VAL A 21 26.72 -26.07 -7.56
N ALA A 22 25.63 -26.80 -7.80
CA ALA A 22 24.54 -26.31 -8.60
C ALA A 22 23.95 -25.12 -7.84
N LEU A 23 24.47 -23.92 -8.11
CA LEU A 23 23.79 -22.67 -7.78
C LEU A 23 22.50 -22.70 -8.58
N GLY A 24 21.44 -23.21 -7.94
CA GLY A 24 20.08 -23.08 -8.43
C GLY A 24 19.79 -21.60 -8.52
N ALA A 25 19.98 -21.04 -9.71
CA ALA A 25 19.31 -19.82 -10.12
C ALA A 25 17.82 -20.15 -10.15
N GLY A 26 17.20 -20.18 -8.98
CA GLY A 26 15.76 -20.12 -8.87
C GLY A 26 15.36 -18.85 -9.59
N SER A 27 14.65 -18.99 -10.70
CA SER A 27 14.02 -17.86 -11.37
C SER A 27 13.08 -17.23 -10.35
N SER A 28 13.52 -16.17 -9.67
CA SER A 28 12.66 -15.24 -8.99
C SER A 28 11.86 -14.53 -10.07
N SER A 29 10.77 -15.17 -10.50
CA SER A 29 9.77 -14.49 -11.29
C SER A 29 9.20 -13.43 -10.34
N ALA A 30 9.52 -12.16 -10.59
CA ALA A 30 8.85 -11.05 -9.93
C ALA A 30 7.37 -11.16 -10.28
N ARG A 31 6.58 -11.76 -9.40
CA ARG A 31 5.13 -11.73 -9.50
C ARG A 31 4.71 -10.26 -9.40
N PRO A 32 3.76 -9.80 -10.25
CA PRO A 32 3.21 -8.47 -10.06
C PRO A 32 2.66 -8.36 -8.63
N PHE A 33 2.84 -7.20 -7.99
CA PHE A 33 2.36 -6.95 -6.65
C PHE A 33 0.88 -7.30 -6.55
N GLY A 34 0.52 -8.12 -5.56
CA GLY A 34 -0.87 -8.47 -5.31
C GLY A 34 -1.64 -7.28 -4.75
N LEU A 35 -2.96 -7.32 -4.92
CA LEU A 35 -3.85 -6.34 -4.32
C LEU A 35 -4.46 -6.94 -3.05
N ALA A 36 -4.69 -6.09 -2.06
CA ALA A 36 -5.57 -6.41 -0.95
C ALA A 36 -6.85 -5.59 -1.07
N GLY A 37 -7.96 -6.17 -0.62
CA GLY A 37 -9.26 -5.52 -0.63
C GLY A 37 -10.19 -6.17 0.38
N CYS A 38 -11.10 -5.37 0.93
CA CYS A 38 -12.18 -5.87 1.79
C CYS A 38 -13.52 -5.42 1.24
N GLY A 39 -14.49 -6.33 1.27
CA GLY A 39 -15.91 -6.02 1.16
C GLY A 39 -16.57 -6.31 2.49
N ALA A 40 -17.57 -5.51 2.86
CA ALA A 40 -18.37 -5.78 4.04
C ALA A 40 -19.85 -5.67 3.71
N GLN A 41 -20.63 -6.64 4.17
CA GLN A 41 -22.08 -6.72 3.96
C GLN A 41 -22.80 -6.93 5.30
N PRO A 42 -23.92 -6.25 5.53
CA PRO A 42 -24.76 -6.50 6.69
C PRO A 42 -25.51 -7.83 6.50
N GLU A 43 -25.50 -8.67 7.54
CA GLU A 43 -26.33 -9.86 7.64
C GLU A 43 -27.14 -9.78 8.93
N ASP A 44 -28.35 -9.23 8.81
CA ASP A 44 -29.27 -9.10 9.94
C ASP A 44 -28.67 -8.15 11.02
N SER A 45 -28.34 -8.65 12.21
CA SER A 45 -27.70 -7.86 13.27
C SER A 45 -26.16 -7.87 13.22
N ARG A 46 -25.55 -8.55 12.24
CA ARG A 46 -24.09 -8.70 12.16
C ARG A 46 -23.51 -8.03 10.93
N MET A 47 -22.25 -7.66 11.02
CA MET A 47 -21.45 -7.18 9.91
C MET A 47 -20.47 -8.28 9.49
N VAL A 48 -20.62 -8.77 8.27
CA VAL A 48 -19.72 -9.78 7.69
C VAL A 48 -18.74 -9.08 6.77
N THR A 49 -17.47 -9.15 7.12
CA THR A 49 -16.37 -8.55 6.35
C THR A 49 -15.52 -9.64 5.75
N THR A 50 -15.42 -9.66 4.42
CA THR A 50 -14.57 -10.58 3.68
C THR A 50 -13.43 -9.80 3.07
N CYS A 51 -12.21 -10.19 3.39
CA CYS A 51 -10.99 -9.55 2.91
C CYS A 51 -10.15 -10.57 2.12
N GLY A 52 -9.70 -10.16 0.94
CA GLY A 52 -8.74 -10.90 0.14
C GLY A 52 -7.37 -10.21 0.16
N ASN A 53 -6.32 -11.02 0.16
CA ASN A 53 -4.96 -10.58 -0.04
C ASN A 53 -4.31 -11.48 -1.10
N ASP A 54 -4.17 -10.95 -2.31
CA ASP A 54 -3.52 -11.64 -3.42
C ASP A 54 -1.99 -11.41 -3.45
N ASP A 55 -1.45 -10.74 -2.43
CA ASP A 55 -0.02 -10.47 -2.30
C ASP A 55 0.70 -11.60 -1.55
N ASP A 56 1.97 -11.79 -1.89
CA ASP A 56 2.88 -12.72 -1.22
C ASP A 56 3.35 -12.17 0.14
N ALA A 57 3.04 -10.89 0.44
CA ALA A 57 3.28 -10.24 1.72
C ALA A 57 2.00 -10.08 2.55
N PRO A 58 2.10 -9.96 3.89
CA PRO A 58 0.95 -9.62 4.73
C PRO A 58 0.39 -8.25 4.37
N ALA A 59 -0.93 -8.14 4.38
CA ALA A 59 -1.64 -6.88 4.21
C ALA A 59 -2.34 -6.46 5.51
N SER A 60 -2.76 -5.21 5.57
CA SER A 60 -3.56 -4.69 6.69
C SER A 60 -4.96 -4.35 6.20
N GLY A 61 -5.96 -4.83 6.94
CA GLY A 61 -7.36 -4.49 6.76
C GLY A 61 -7.88 -3.68 7.93
N TYR A 62 -8.92 -2.91 7.70
CA TYR A 62 -9.72 -2.30 8.75
C TYR A 62 -11.19 -2.29 8.35
N MET A 63 -12.04 -2.26 9.37
CA MET A 63 -13.46 -2.11 9.21
C MET A 63 -14.00 -1.23 10.32
N GLN A 64 -14.95 -0.37 9.98
CA GLN A 64 -15.70 0.44 10.90
C GLN A 64 -17.18 0.34 10.56
N ALA A 65 -18.03 0.26 11.57
CA ALA A 65 -19.47 0.34 11.38
C ALA A 65 -20.17 1.11 12.50
N LEU A 66 -21.32 1.67 12.17
CA LEU A 66 -22.30 2.27 13.05
C LEU A 66 -23.59 1.45 12.99
N CYS A 67 -24.13 1.11 14.15
CA CYS A 67 -25.35 0.34 14.30
C CYS A 67 -26.54 1.21 14.74
N THR A 68 -27.78 0.71 14.59
CA THR A 68 -29.01 1.41 15.01
C THR A 68 -29.07 1.73 16.50
N ASN A 69 -28.40 0.94 17.36
CA ASN A 69 -28.26 1.21 18.79
C ASN A 69 -27.15 2.23 19.12
N LEU A 70 -26.66 2.97 18.12
CA LEU A 70 -25.57 3.94 18.21
C LEU A 70 -24.23 3.33 18.64
N ARG A 71 -24.10 2.00 18.61
CA ARG A 71 -22.82 1.35 18.81
C ARG A 71 -21.95 1.59 17.58
N ILE A 72 -20.75 2.09 17.83
CA ILE A 72 -19.68 2.18 16.83
C ILE A 72 -18.66 1.12 17.18
N PHE A 73 -18.20 0.37 16.19
CA PHE A 73 -17.02 -0.47 16.33
C PHE A 73 -16.04 -0.18 15.20
N TRP A 74 -14.76 -0.28 15.55
CA TRP A 74 -13.64 -0.27 14.63
C TRP A 74 -12.80 -1.51 14.92
N SER A 75 -12.39 -2.19 13.87
CA SER A 75 -11.56 -3.39 13.96
C SER A 75 -10.47 -3.29 12.91
N THR A 76 -9.27 -3.74 13.29
CA THR A 76 -8.10 -3.81 12.41
C THR A 76 -7.65 -5.25 12.33
N TYR A 77 -7.31 -5.69 11.12
CA TYR A 77 -7.01 -7.07 10.83
C TYR A 77 -5.67 -7.18 10.12
N THR A 78 -4.92 -8.23 10.43
CA THR A 78 -3.77 -8.63 9.63
C THR A 78 -4.22 -9.69 8.64
N LEU A 79 -4.02 -9.43 7.35
CA LEU A 79 -4.36 -10.35 6.29
C LEU A 79 -3.13 -11.18 5.93
N GLU A 80 -3.26 -12.50 6.02
CA GLU A 80 -2.23 -13.45 5.63
C GLU A 80 -1.98 -13.37 4.12
N PRO A 81 -0.75 -13.65 3.67
CA PRO A 81 -0.42 -13.73 2.25
C PRO A 81 -1.30 -14.72 1.49
N ASN A 82 -1.64 -14.41 0.23
CA ASN A 82 -2.40 -15.29 -0.68
C ASN A 82 -3.64 -15.94 -0.04
N SER A 83 -4.42 -15.16 0.72
CA SER A 83 -5.53 -15.68 1.51
C SER A 83 -6.81 -14.87 1.36
N THR A 84 -7.93 -15.52 1.60
CA THR A 84 -9.22 -14.86 1.83
C THR A 84 -9.67 -15.17 3.25
N GLN A 85 -9.92 -14.13 4.03
CA GLN A 85 -10.35 -14.23 5.42
C GLN A 85 -11.69 -13.55 5.62
N GLN A 86 -12.47 -14.07 6.58
CA GLN A 86 -13.77 -13.54 6.95
C GLN A 86 -13.78 -13.17 8.42
N PHE A 87 -14.29 -11.97 8.72
CA PHE A 87 -14.45 -11.43 10.05
C PHE A 87 -15.92 -11.08 10.27
N VAL A 88 -16.43 -11.39 11.46
CA VAL A 88 -17.83 -11.13 11.81
C VAL A 88 -17.87 -10.34 13.10
N GLU A 89 -18.55 -9.20 13.06
CA GLU A 89 -18.79 -8.34 14.22
C GLU A 89 -20.29 -8.18 14.42
N ASP A 90 -20.78 -8.31 15.65
CA ASP A 90 -22.21 -8.22 15.96
C ASP A 90 -22.56 -6.81 16.48
N CYS A 91 -23.63 -6.19 15.96
CA CYS A 91 -24.17 -4.93 16.45
C CYS A 91 -24.87 -5.07 17.82
N GLY A 92 -25.28 -6.29 18.17
CA GLY A 92 -26.02 -6.63 19.38
C GLY A 92 -27.49 -6.96 19.08
N PRO A 93 -28.22 -7.47 20.09
CA PRO A 93 -29.60 -7.92 19.92
C PRO A 93 -30.52 -6.77 19.49
N GLY A 94 -31.26 -6.98 18.39
CA GLY A 94 -32.20 -6.01 17.83
C GLY A 94 -31.56 -4.77 17.19
N ALA A 95 -30.23 -4.77 16.99
CA ALA A 95 -29.51 -3.69 16.35
C ALA A 95 -28.96 -4.12 14.99
N HIS A 96 -29.01 -3.24 13.99
CA HIS A 96 -28.58 -3.52 12.61
C HIS A 96 -27.53 -2.50 12.15
N PRO A 97 -26.60 -2.88 11.24
CA PRO A 97 -25.66 -1.92 10.67
C PRO A 97 -26.39 -0.87 9.81
N ILE A 98 -26.06 0.41 10.02
CA ILE A 98 -26.62 1.53 9.25
C ILE A 98 -25.58 2.26 8.39
N LEU A 99 -24.33 2.28 8.82
CA LEU A 99 -23.20 2.79 8.05
C LEU A 99 -22.01 1.87 8.28
N TRP A 100 -21.24 1.60 7.24
CA TRP A 100 -20.03 0.80 7.35
C TRP A 100 -19.01 1.16 6.28
N ASN A 101 -17.76 0.90 6.59
CA ASN A 101 -16.65 0.97 5.66
C ASN A 101 -15.69 -0.17 5.99
N ALA A 102 -15.20 -0.85 4.97
CA ALA A 102 -14.12 -1.82 5.10
C ALA A 102 -13.14 -1.62 3.97
N GLN A 103 -11.85 -1.67 4.30
CA GLN A 103 -10.77 -1.51 3.34
C GLN A 103 -9.62 -2.40 3.76
N ALA A 104 -8.84 -2.84 2.77
CA ALA A 104 -7.53 -3.41 3.00
C ALA A 104 -6.56 -2.84 2.00
N GLN A 105 -5.31 -2.78 2.44
CA GLN A 105 -4.20 -2.31 1.62
C GLN A 105 -2.96 -3.12 1.97
N THR A 106 -2.22 -3.51 0.93
CA THR A 106 -0.83 -3.96 1.05
C THR A 106 0.06 -2.76 1.35
N LEU A 107 1.30 -3.03 1.80
CA LEU A 107 2.29 -1.97 2.02
C LEU A 107 2.59 -1.21 0.72
N TRP A 108 2.63 -1.92 -0.41
CA TRP A 108 2.85 -1.32 -1.72
C TRP A 108 1.69 -0.41 -2.14
N GLN A 109 0.43 -0.84 -1.96
CA GLN A 109 -0.74 -0.01 -2.26
C GLN A 109 -0.74 1.28 -1.43
N ARG A 110 -0.37 1.17 -0.13
CA ARG A 110 -0.24 2.34 0.74
C ARG A 110 0.82 3.31 0.22
N GLN A 111 1.97 2.80 -0.18
CA GLN A 111 3.04 3.64 -0.73
C GLN A 111 2.60 4.37 -2.01
N GLN A 112 1.95 3.67 -2.94
CA GLN A 112 1.43 4.32 -4.15
C GLN A 112 0.40 5.41 -3.83
N GLN A 113 -0.50 5.14 -2.89
CA GLN A 113 -1.50 6.13 -2.46
C GLN A 113 -0.82 7.37 -1.86
N ASP A 114 0.21 7.18 -1.04
CA ASP A 114 0.96 8.27 -0.42
C ASP A 114 1.71 9.10 -1.46
N GLU A 115 2.31 8.46 -2.47
CA GLU A 115 2.97 9.16 -3.59
C GLU A 115 1.96 10.00 -4.38
N TRP A 116 0.81 9.42 -4.73
CA TRP A 116 -0.24 10.13 -5.45
C TRP A 116 -0.82 11.30 -4.65
N ASN A 117 -1.02 11.12 -3.34
CA ASN A 117 -1.49 12.19 -2.45
C ASN A 117 -0.48 13.35 -2.41
N ARG A 118 0.82 13.07 -2.30
CA ARG A 118 1.87 14.10 -2.31
C ARG A 118 1.89 14.89 -3.61
N GLU A 119 1.75 14.22 -4.75
CA GLU A 119 1.72 14.89 -6.05
C GLU A 119 0.52 15.84 -6.19
N GLN A 120 -0.65 15.42 -5.67
CA GLN A 120 -1.83 16.28 -5.64
C GLN A 120 -1.65 17.50 -4.75
N ASP A 121 -1.11 17.32 -3.55
CA ASP A 121 -0.87 18.41 -2.62
C ASP A 121 0.11 19.44 -3.19
N ASP A 122 1.19 18.96 -3.80
CA ASP A 122 2.16 19.80 -4.51
C ASP A 122 1.52 20.59 -5.65
N TYR A 123 0.62 19.96 -6.42
CA TYR A 123 -0.13 20.63 -7.48
C TYR A 123 -1.02 21.74 -6.92
N TRP A 124 -1.79 21.46 -5.87
CA TRP A 124 -2.66 22.44 -5.22
C TRP A 124 -1.88 23.60 -4.61
N GLN A 125 -0.74 23.32 -4.00
CA GLN A 125 0.13 24.33 -3.42
C GLN A 125 0.70 25.26 -4.49
N ARG A 126 1.17 24.71 -5.63
CA ARG A 126 1.64 25.52 -6.76
C ARG A 126 0.55 26.43 -7.30
N GLN A 127 -0.69 25.93 -7.45
CA GLN A 127 -1.80 26.76 -7.88
C GLN A 127 -2.13 27.90 -6.91
N GLN A 128 -2.14 27.61 -5.60
CA GLN A 128 -2.39 28.65 -4.60
C GLN A 128 -1.33 29.73 -4.66
N TRP A 129 -0.06 29.32 -4.73
CA TRP A 129 1.06 30.25 -4.83
C TRP A 129 0.97 31.14 -6.08
N GLN A 130 0.60 30.58 -7.23
CA GLN A 130 0.36 31.35 -8.45
C GLN A 130 -0.77 32.37 -8.26
N ARG A 131 -1.91 31.98 -7.67
CA ARG A 131 -3.02 32.91 -7.38
C ARG A 131 -2.60 34.03 -6.42
N ASP A 132 -1.75 33.72 -5.44
CA ASP A 132 -1.26 34.72 -4.49
C ASP A 132 -0.28 35.69 -5.14
N GLN A 133 0.58 35.20 -6.03
CA GLN A 133 1.42 36.06 -6.86
C GLN A 133 0.58 36.95 -7.78
N ASP A 134 -0.45 36.40 -8.44
CA ASP A 134 -1.34 37.19 -9.28
C ASP A 134 -2.09 38.25 -8.50
N ARG A 135 -2.52 37.94 -7.26
CA ARG A 135 -3.13 38.93 -6.36
C ARG A 135 -2.14 40.03 -5.98
N GLN A 136 -0.92 39.68 -5.61
CA GLN A 136 0.12 40.67 -5.28
C GLN A 136 0.46 41.53 -6.50
N ASN A 137 0.67 40.92 -7.66
CA ASN A 137 0.93 41.63 -8.92
C ASN A 137 -0.22 42.56 -9.29
N ARG A 138 -1.47 42.13 -9.12
CA ARG A 138 -2.64 43.02 -9.31
C ARG A 138 -2.69 44.15 -8.29
N GLN A 139 -2.36 43.91 -7.03
CA GLN A 139 -2.31 44.99 -6.03
C GLN A 139 -1.21 46.00 -6.33
N LEU A 140 -0.06 45.55 -6.85
CA LEU A 140 1.03 46.42 -7.29
C LEU A 140 0.65 47.21 -8.56
N ALA A 141 -0.05 46.58 -9.51
CA ALA A 141 -0.52 47.24 -10.74
C ALA A 141 -1.70 48.20 -10.49
N CYS A 142 -2.60 47.83 -9.58
CA CYS A 142 -3.83 48.55 -9.24
C CYS A 142 -3.87 48.87 -7.74
N PRO A 143 -3.04 49.81 -7.26
CA PRO A 143 -3.02 50.18 -5.87
C PRO A 143 -4.37 50.77 -5.41
N PRO A 144 -4.68 50.71 -4.10
CA PRO A 144 -5.91 51.28 -3.56
C PRO A 144 -6.07 52.75 -3.94
N GLY A 145 -7.21 53.10 -4.55
CA GLY A 145 -7.49 54.45 -5.08
C GLY A 145 -7.35 54.59 -6.60
N THR A 146 -6.90 53.54 -7.30
CA THR A 146 -6.91 53.51 -8.77
C THR A 146 -8.35 53.54 -9.29
N THR A 147 -8.63 54.40 -10.28
CA THR A 147 -9.99 54.52 -10.85
C THR A 147 -10.35 53.26 -11.63
N PRO A 148 -11.53 52.66 -11.40
CA PRO A 148 -11.97 51.49 -12.15
C PRO A 148 -12.05 51.77 -13.66
N GLY A 149 -11.58 50.82 -14.48
CA GLY A 149 -11.51 50.92 -15.94
C GLY A 149 -10.21 51.52 -16.51
N THR A 150 -9.15 51.64 -15.70
CA THR A 150 -7.85 52.18 -16.14
C THR A 150 -6.82 51.06 -16.36
N MET A 151 -6.06 51.12 -17.45
CA MET A 151 -4.98 50.16 -17.74
C MET A 151 -3.67 50.62 -17.12
N ASN A 152 -3.06 49.79 -16.27
CA ASN A 152 -1.72 50.01 -15.72
C ASN A 152 -0.85 48.77 -15.93
N GLY A 153 0.30 48.93 -16.60
CA GLY A 153 1.20 47.82 -16.90
C GLY A 153 0.58 46.66 -17.70
N GLY A 154 -0.47 46.92 -18.49
CA GLY A 154 -1.21 45.89 -19.24
C GLY A 154 -2.27 45.13 -18.44
N THR A 155 -2.50 45.51 -17.17
CA THR A 155 -3.58 44.99 -16.33
C THR A 155 -4.70 46.02 -16.24
N LEU A 156 -5.95 45.59 -16.41
CA LEU A 156 -7.12 46.43 -16.20
C LEU A 156 -7.43 46.51 -14.71
N CYS A 157 -7.27 47.71 -14.16
CA CYS A 157 -7.89 48.18 -12.92
C CYS A 157 -9.29 48.70 -13.27
#